data_AF-A0A171BBA5-F1
#
_entry.id   AF-A0A171BBA5-F1
#
_cell.length_a   1.000
_cell.length_b   1.000
_cell.length_c   1.000
_cell.angle_alpha   90.00
_cell.angle_beta   90.00
_cell.angle_gamma   90.00
#
_symmetry.space_group_name_H-M   'P 1'
#
loop_
_entity.id
_entity.type
_entity.pdbx_description
1 polymer ?
#
loop_
_entity_poly.entity_id
_entity_poly.type
_entity_poly.pdbx_seq_one_letter_code
_entity_poly.pdbx_strand_id
1 'polypeptide(L)'
;MTVAWRSAASYALAVTLGSLLTGAAVGLFWSAWAGSLGSWTSFWIKNPWQLVFAAATTLTLTLIRRFTDPMPLWRVPLIDGGAYLGVLLLCAGVASWAAGSDTPVDEAFFVASLALLWLQLPSAWLLIFYRAHRLDIVLTRSETSSKAA
;
A
#
# COMPACT_ATOMS: atom_id res chain seq x y z
N MET A 1 10.33 -17.93 11.02
CA MET A 1 9.59 -17.14 12.05
C MET A 1 8.48 -16.40 11.32
N THR A 2 7.23 -16.38 11.79
CA THR A 2 6.14 -15.76 11.01
C THR A 2 5.43 -14.68 11.80
N VAL A 3 5.17 -13.53 11.18
CA VAL A 3 4.36 -12.46 11.79
C VAL A 3 2.95 -12.97 12.03
N ALA A 4 2.36 -12.62 13.19
CA ALA A 4 0.97 -12.95 13.49
C ALA A 4 0.04 -12.32 12.44
N TRP A 5 -0.94 -13.08 11.95
CA TRP A 5 -1.88 -12.62 10.93
C TRP A 5 -2.54 -11.29 11.28
N ARG A 6 -2.94 -11.12 12.55
CA ARG A 6 -3.55 -9.87 13.06
C ARG A 6 -2.60 -8.67 13.01
N SER A 7 -1.31 -8.90 13.28
CA SER A 7 -0.28 -7.86 13.25
C SER A 7 0.04 -7.46 11.80
N ALA A 8 0.18 -8.44 10.91
CA ALA A 8 0.38 -8.20 9.47
C ALA A 8 -0.80 -7.46 8.82
N ALA A 9 -2.04 -7.84 9.15
CA ALA A 9 -3.23 -7.16 8.66
C ALA A 9 -3.37 -5.74 9.21
N SER A 10 -3.13 -5.54 10.52
CA SER A 10 -3.13 -4.20 11.13
C SER A 10 -2.04 -3.30 10.54
N TYR A 11 -0.87 -3.87 10.25
CA TYR A 11 0.21 -3.19 9.54
C TYR A 11 -0.25 -2.74 8.14
N ALA A 12 -0.76 -3.66 7.34
CA ALA A 12 -1.17 -3.42 5.96
C ALA A 12 -2.31 -2.38 5.88
N LEU A 13 -3.31 -2.48 6.77
CA LEU A 13 -4.39 -1.51 6.85
C LEU A 13 -3.90 -0.11 7.23
N ALA A 14 -3.00 -0.01 8.22
CA ALA A 14 -2.46 1.28 8.64
C ALA A 14 -1.68 1.96 7.50
N VAL A 15 -0.85 1.20 6.78
CA VAL A 15 -0.11 1.72 5.62
C VAL A 15 -1.07 2.13 4.51
N THR A 16 -2.01 1.26 4.14
CA THR A 16 -2.89 1.49 2.99
C THR A 16 -3.87 2.63 3.24
N LEU A 17 -4.59 2.61 4.36
CA LEU A 17 -5.55 3.66 4.70
C LEU A 17 -4.85 4.98 5.04
N GLY A 18 -3.73 4.93 5.78
CA GLY A 18 -2.99 6.14 6.14
C GLY A 18 -2.42 6.87 4.92
N SER A 19 -1.88 6.13 3.96
CA SER A 19 -1.39 6.70 2.71
C SER A 19 -2.51 7.22 1.81
N LEU A 20 -3.61 6.47 1.67
CA LEU A 20 -4.78 6.91 0.90
C LEU A 20 -5.39 8.19 1.47
N LEU A 21 -5.56 8.27 2.80
CA LEU A 21 -6.10 9.45 3.46
C LEU A 21 -5.19 10.67 3.28
N THR A 22 -3.87 10.47 3.34
CA THR A 22 -2.90 11.54 3.10
C THR A 22 -2.99 12.03 1.66
N GLY A 23 -3.01 11.10 0.69
CA GLY A 23 -3.21 11.41 -0.73
C GLY A 23 -4.50 12.18 -0.99
N ALA A 24 -5.61 11.70 -0.43
CA ALA A 24 -6.92 12.32 -0.58
C ALA A 24 -6.96 13.72 0.02
N ALA A 25 -6.38 13.92 1.22
CA ALA A 25 -6.35 15.21 1.90
C ALA A 25 -5.50 16.25 1.14
N VAL A 26 -4.30 15.87 0.68
CA VAL A 26 -3.43 16.76 -0.09
C VAL A 26 -4.07 17.08 -1.45
N GLY A 27 -4.62 16.07 -2.12
CA GLY A 27 -5.37 16.25 -3.35
C GLY A 27 -6.58 17.17 -3.16
N LEU A 28 -7.29 17.05 -2.04
CA LEU A 28 -8.46 17.88 -1.73
C LEU A 28 -8.05 19.34 -1.54
N PHE A 29 -6.99 19.58 -0.78
CA PHE A 29 -6.44 20.93 -0.59
C PHE A 29 -6.08 21.57 -1.94
N TRP A 30 -5.37 20.82 -2.79
CA TRP A 30 -4.99 21.31 -4.12
C TRP A 30 -6.20 21.57 -5.02
N SER A 31 -7.16 20.64 -5.07
CA SER A 31 -8.36 20.78 -5.90
C SER A 31 -9.31 21.88 -5.40
N ALA A 32 -9.38 22.11 -4.09
CA ALA A 32 -10.11 23.24 -3.53
C ALA A 32 -9.47 24.56 -3.95
N TRP A 33 -8.14 24.65 -3.88
CA TRP A 33 -7.40 25.84 -4.30
C TRP A 33 -7.51 26.11 -5.81
N ALA A 34 -7.43 25.06 -6.63
CA ALA A 34 -7.52 25.15 -8.09
C ALA A 34 -8.96 25.21 -8.65
N GLY A 35 -9.99 25.20 -7.79
CA GLY A 35 -11.40 25.24 -8.22
C GLY A 35 -11.88 23.97 -8.93
N SER A 36 -11.22 22.82 -8.73
CA SER A 36 -11.43 21.56 -9.47
C SER A 36 -12.04 20.43 -8.63
N LEU A 37 -12.80 20.76 -7.58
CA LEU A 37 -13.43 19.81 -6.65
C LEU A 37 -14.21 18.67 -7.32
N GLY A 38 -14.87 18.93 -8.47
CA GLY A 38 -15.57 17.89 -9.24
C GLY A 38 -14.65 16.74 -9.65
N SER A 39 -13.46 17.05 -10.16
CA SER A 39 -12.46 16.05 -10.56
C SER A 39 -11.95 15.24 -9.37
N TRP A 40 -11.73 15.90 -8.23
CA TRP A 40 -11.32 15.24 -6.99
C TRP A 40 -12.37 14.22 -6.52
N THR A 41 -13.65 14.63 -6.46
CA THR A 41 -14.73 13.71 -6.05
C THR A 41 -14.87 12.53 -7.01
N SER A 42 -14.71 12.75 -8.32
CA SER A 42 -14.76 11.67 -9.29
C SER A 42 -13.63 10.66 -9.08
N PHE A 43 -12.42 11.14 -8.80
CA PHE A 43 -11.25 10.28 -8.63
C PHE A 43 -11.21 9.54 -7.29
N TRP A 44 -11.55 10.21 -6.19
CA TRP A 44 -11.41 9.65 -4.84
C TRP A 44 -12.67 8.95 -4.33
N ILE A 45 -13.86 9.44 -4.69
CA ILE A 45 -15.13 8.96 -4.13
C ILE A 45 -15.85 8.05 -5.12
N LYS A 46 -15.98 8.47 -6.39
CA LYS A 46 -16.79 7.75 -7.38
C LYS A 46 -16.03 6.66 -8.13
N ASN A 47 -14.70 6.64 -8.06
CA ASN A 47 -13.89 5.67 -8.78
C ASN A 47 -13.80 4.34 -8.00
N PRO A 48 -14.39 3.23 -8.49
CA PRO A 48 -14.32 1.94 -7.82
C PRO A 48 -12.89 1.38 -7.72
N TRP A 49 -11.97 1.82 -8.59
CA TRP A 49 -10.58 1.38 -8.57
C TRP A 49 -9.84 1.80 -7.29
N GLN A 50 -10.32 2.82 -6.57
CA GLN A 50 -9.76 3.17 -5.26
C GLN A 50 -9.97 2.05 -4.24
N LEU A 51 -11.15 1.43 -4.25
CA LEU A 51 -11.47 0.29 -3.39
C LEU A 51 -10.69 -0.94 -3.81
N VAL A 52 -10.58 -1.19 -5.11
CA VAL A 52 -9.79 -2.31 -5.65
C VAL A 52 -8.33 -2.16 -5.26
N PHE A 53 -7.76 -0.97 -5.44
CA PHE A 53 -6.40 -0.66 -5.03
C PHE A 53 -6.18 -0.85 -3.53
N ALA A 54 -7.10 -0.34 -2.69
CA ALA A 54 -7.01 -0.49 -1.24
C ALA A 54 -7.05 -1.98 -0.81
N ALA A 55 -7.96 -2.76 -1.40
CA ALA A 55 -8.10 -4.19 -1.12
C ALA A 55 -6.86 -4.98 -1.59
N ALA A 56 -6.43 -4.76 -2.83
CA ALA A 56 -5.28 -5.43 -3.42
C ALA A 56 -3.98 -5.12 -2.67
N THR A 57 -3.78 -3.85 -2.28
CA THR A 57 -2.59 -3.42 -1.54
C THR A 57 -2.58 -4.01 -0.13
N THR A 58 -3.72 -3.96 0.57
CA THR A 58 -3.84 -4.54 1.91
C THR A 58 -3.56 -6.05 1.88
N LEU A 59 -4.12 -6.76 0.90
CA LEU A 59 -3.88 -8.19 0.72
C LEU A 59 -2.41 -8.46 0.42
N THR A 60 -1.83 -7.76 -0.54
CA THR A 60 -0.43 -7.94 -0.96
C THR A 60 0.54 -7.73 0.20
N LEU A 61 0.42 -6.63 0.93
CA LEU A 61 1.28 -6.34 2.08
C LEU A 61 1.09 -7.36 3.22
N THR A 62 -0.15 -7.80 3.46
CA THR A 62 -0.45 -8.84 4.46
C THR A 62 0.23 -10.16 4.08
N LEU A 63 0.13 -10.58 2.82
CA LEU A 63 0.73 -11.81 2.31
C LEU A 63 2.27 -11.74 2.36
N ILE A 64 2.88 -10.64 1.91
CA ILE A 64 4.33 -10.43 1.99
C ILE A 64 4.79 -10.59 3.44
N ARG A 65 4.15 -9.92 4.39
CA ARG A 65 4.56 -10.00 5.81
C ARG A 65 4.27 -11.35 6.44
N ARG A 66 3.29 -12.08 5.93
CA ARG A 66 2.94 -13.42 6.43
C ARG A 66 3.94 -14.49 5.97
N PHE A 67 4.35 -14.43 4.70
CA PHE A 67 5.12 -15.50 4.05
C PHE A 67 6.61 -15.21 3.92
N THR A 68 7.04 -13.99 4.20
CA THR A 68 8.46 -13.62 4.15
C THR A 68 9.10 -13.76 5.53
N ASP A 69 10.30 -14.31 5.57
CA ASP A 69 11.10 -14.38 6.79
C ASP A 69 11.42 -12.97 7.35
N PRO A 70 11.78 -12.87 8.65
CA PRO A 70 12.20 -11.60 9.24
C PRO A 70 13.35 -10.99 8.45
N MET A 71 13.14 -9.78 7.94
CA MET A 71 14.11 -9.05 7.15
C MET A 71 14.73 -7.91 7.97
N PRO A 72 15.97 -7.49 7.64
CA PRO A 72 16.53 -6.25 8.16
C PRO A 72 15.58 -5.08 7.91
N LEU A 73 15.40 -4.21 8.91
CA LEU A 73 14.42 -3.11 8.87
C LEU A 73 14.63 -2.15 7.70
N TRP A 74 15.87 -1.98 7.22
CA TRP A 74 16.16 -1.15 6.05
C TRP A 74 15.65 -1.75 4.73
N ARG A 75 15.45 -3.08 4.64
CA ARG A 75 14.91 -3.75 3.44
C ARG A 75 13.38 -3.67 3.36
N VAL A 76 12.72 -3.52 4.50
CA VAL A 76 11.25 -3.42 4.59
C VAL A 76 10.68 -2.31 3.70
N PRO A 77 11.12 -1.04 3.79
CA PRO A 77 10.59 0.03 2.94
C PRO A 77 10.88 -0.17 1.45
N LEU A 78 11.96 -0.87 1.09
CA LEU A 78 12.27 -1.18 -0.31
C LEU A 78 11.31 -2.23 -0.88
N ILE A 79 11.07 -3.31 -0.13
CA ILE A 79 10.24 -4.43 -0.58
C ILE A 79 8.76 -4.07 -0.53
N ASP A 80 8.27 -3.57 0.61
CA ASP A 80 6.86 -3.25 0.77
C ASP A 80 6.49 -1.99 0.00
N GLY A 81 7.41 -1.01 -0.08
CA GLY A 81 7.23 0.15 -0.93
C GLY A 81 7.18 -0.26 -2.40
N GLY A 82 8.13 -1.10 -2.86
CA GLY A 82 8.12 -1.64 -4.21
C GLY A 82 6.83 -2.41 -4.52
N ALA A 83 6.35 -3.24 -3.60
CA ALA A 83 5.09 -3.96 -3.74
C ALA A 83 3.88 -3.01 -3.79
N TYR A 84 3.85 -1.98 -2.93
CA TYR A 84 2.81 -0.96 -2.95
C TYR A 84 2.78 -0.22 -4.30
N LEU A 85 3.94 0.21 -4.81
CA LEU A 85 4.04 0.84 -6.13
C LEU A 85 3.60 -0.12 -7.23
N GLY A 86 4.01 -1.38 -7.17
CA GLY A 86 3.62 -2.40 -8.14
C GLY A 86 2.12 -2.60 -8.20
N VAL A 87 1.45 -2.67 -7.04
CA VAL A 87 -0.02 -2.75 -6.97
C VAL A 87 -0.66 -1.46 -7.50
N LEU A 88 -0.11 -0.29 -7.18
CA LEU A 88 -0.60 0.99 -7.70
C LEU A 88 -0.54 1.03 -9.23
N LEU A 89 0.61 0.68 -9.82
CA LEU A 89 0.81 0.63 -11.26
C LEU A 89 -0.10 -0.40 -11.92
N LEU A 90 -0.25 -1.58 -11.31
CA LEU A 90 -1.13 -2.63 -11.84
C LEU A 90 -2.59 -2.17 -11.83
N CYS A 91 -3.08 -1.64 -10.70
CA CYS A 91 -4.45 -1.16 -10.62
C CYS A 91 -4.70 0.01 -11.57
N ALA A 92 -3.78 0.98 -11.65
CA ALA A 92 -3.91 2.11 -12.55
C ALA A 92 -3.87 1.70 -14.02
N GLY A 93 -2.96 0.79 -14.40
CA GLY A 93 -2.83 0.29 -15.77
C GLY A 93 -4.01 -0.57 -16.21
N VAL A 94 -4.55 -1.40 -15.31
CA VAL A 94 -5.78 -2.16 -15.61
C VAL A 94 -6.98 -1.22 -15.69
N ALA A 95 -7.06 -0.19 -14.84
CA ALA A 95 -8.12 0.80 -14.90
C ALA A 95 -8.11 1.60 -16.21
N SER A 96 -6.95 2.06 -16.66
CA SER A 96 -6.79 2.79 -17.92
C SER A 96 -7.07 1.89 -19.13
N TRP A 97 -6.57 0.66 -19.11
CA TRP A 97 -6.86 -0.33 -20.15
C TRP A 97 -8.36 -0.64 -20.24
N ALA A 98 -9.03 -0.84 -19.11
CA ALA A 98 -10.47 -1.07 -19.06
C ALA A 98 -11.30 0.14 -19.52
N ALA A 99 -10.74 1.35 -19.42
CA ALA A 99 -11.32 2.58 -19.95
C ALA A 99 -11.06 2.79 -21.45
N GLY A 100 -10.32 1.89 -22.11
CA GLY A 100 -10.03 1.94 -23.54
C GLY A 100 -8.82 2.79 -23.91
N SER A 101 -7.89 3.04 -22.98
CA SER A 101 -6.64 3.75 -23.28
C SER A 101 -5.73 2.93 -24.20
N ASP A 102 -5.14 3.60 -25.18
CA ASP A 102 -4.10 3.05 -26.07
C ASP A 102 -2.71 3.00 -25.39
N THR A 103 -2.53 3.75 -24.30
CA THR A 103 -1.25 3.89 -23.57
C THR A 103 -1.43 3.64 -22.06
N PRO A 104 -1.95 2.48 -21.65
CA PRO A 104 -2.33 2.23 -20.26
C PRO A 104 -1.14 2.24 -19.29
N VAL A 105 0.05 1.87 -19.77
CA VAL A 105 1.29 1.87 -18.98
C VAL A 105 1.73 3.30 -18.67
N ASP A 106 1.72 4.21 -19.66
CA ASP A 106 2.12 5.61 -19.46
C ASP A 106 1.17 6.32 -18.49
N GLU A 107 -0.14 6.04 -18.60
CA GLU A 107 -1.14 6.55 -17.66
C GLU A 107 -0.92 6.00 -16.24
N ALA A 108 -0.52 4.74 -16.09
CA ALA A 108 -0.18 4.17 -14.79
C ALA A 108 1.00 4.91 -14.12
N PHE A 109 2.05 5.20 -14.89
CA PHE A 109 3.19 5.98 -14.40
C PHE A 109 2.83 7.45 -14.13
N PHE A 110 1.92 8.03 -14.91
CA PHE A 110 1.36 9.34 -14.61
C PHE A 110 0.63 9.35 -13.27
N VAL A 111 -0.23 8.34 -13.00
CA VAL A 111 -0.90 8.17 -11.71
C VAL A 111 0.12 7.98 -10.57
N ALA A 112 1.17 7.19 -10.77
CA ALA A 112 2.24 7.05 -9.78
C ALA A 112 2.95 8.39 -9.49
N SER A 113 3.17 9.21 -10.52
CA SER A 113 3.76 10.55 -10.37
C SER A 113 2.84 11.49 -9.58
N LEU A 114 1.53 11.43 -9.82
CA LEU A 114 0.54 12.16 -9.01
C LEU A 114 0.52 11.66 -7.56
N ALA A 115 0.65 10.36 -7.35
CA ALA A 115 0.69 9.78 -6.00
C ALA A 115 1.96 10.19 -5.23
N LEU A 116 3.08 10.49 -5.92
CA LEU A 116 4.24 11.14 -5.30
C LEU A 116 3.91 12.59 -4.90
N LEU A 117 3.29 13.35 -5.81
CA LEU A 117 2.95 14.76 -5.59
C LEU A 117 1.93 14.96 -4.46
N TRP A 118 0.91 14.11 -4.39
CA TRP A 118 -0.09 14.11 -3.32
C TRP A 118 0.38 13.47 -2.03
N LEU A 119 1.67 13.14 -1.92
CA LEU A 119 2.29 12.53 -0.75
C LEU A 119 1.72 11.15 -0.37
N GLN A 120 0.93 10.51 -1.22
CA GLN A 120 0.42 9.15 -0.99
C GLN A 120 1.56 8.14 -0.94
N LEU A 121 2.44 8.12 -1.96
CA LEU A 121 3.59 7.21 -1.99
C LEU A 121 4.61 7.57 -0.88
N PRO A 122 5.03 8.83 -0.68
CA PRO A 122 5.91 9.21 0.42
C PRO A 122 5.37 8.79 1.80
N SER A 123 4.08 9.02 2.06
CA SER A 123 3.46 8.62 3.33
C SER A 123 3.38 7.10 3.48
N ALA A 124 3.11 6.35 2.40
CA ALA A 124 3.17 4.89 2.44
C ALA A 124 4.57 4.41 2.89
N TRP A 125 5.65 4.96 2.34
CA TRP A 125 7.03 4.55 2.69
C TRP A 125 7.36 4.88 4.14
N LEU A 126 6.94 6.07 4.60
CA LEU A 126 7.16 6.51 5.97
C LEU A 126 6.36 5.63 6.95
N LEU A 127 5.10 5.32 6.64
CA LEU A 127 4.27 4.43 7.44
C LEU A 127 4.80 3.00 7.44
N ILE A 128 5.29 2.50 6.30
CA ILE A 128 5.94 1.20 6.18
C ILE A 128 7.15 1.13 7.10
N PHE A 129 8.04 2.12 7.03
CA PHE A 129 9.21 2.20 7.88
C PHE A 129 8.83 2.27 9.37
N TYR A 130 7.94 3.19 9.73
CA TYR A 130 7.50 3.38 11.11
C TYR A 130 6.79 2.16 11.70
N ARG A 131 5.90 1.52 10.94
CA ARG A 131 5.14 0.36 11.41
C ARG A 131 5.98 -0.90 11.42
N ALA A 132 7.02 -1.00 10.59
CA ALA A 132 7.95 -2.13 10.61
C ALA A 132 8.69 -2.26 11.95
N HIS A 133 9.03 -1.13 12.58
CA HIS A 133 9.61 -1.10 13.93
C HIS A 133 8.65 -1.61 15.03
N ARG A 134 7.34 -1.69 14.75
CA ARG A 134 6.30 -2.09 15.71
C ARG A 134 5.63 -3.42 15.36
N LEU A 135 6.24 -4.21 14.48
CA LEU A 135 5.73 -5.54 14.12
C LEU A 135 6.05 -6.55 15.24
N ASP A 136 5.01 -7.10 15.85
CA ASP A 136 5.15 -8.22 16.78
C ASP A 136 5.56 -9.49 16.00
N ILE A 137 6.80 -9.89 16.18
CA ILE A 137 7.33 -11.14 15.62
C ILE A 137 6.94 -12.27 16.57
N VAL A 138 6.01 -13.12 16.14
CA VAL A 138 5.75 -14.37 16.85
C VAL A 138 6.89 -15.32 16.52
N LEU A 139 7.75 -15.54 17.51
CA LEU A 139 8.62 -16.71 17.52
C LEU A 139 7.68 -17.92 17.61
N THR A 140 7.49 -18.62 16.49
CA THR A 140 7.00 -20.00 16.56
C THR A 140 8.02 -20.74 17.40
N ARG A 141 7.72 -20.94 18.69
CA ARG A 141 8.42 -21.88 19.55
C ARG A 141 8.27 -23.21 18.84
N SER A 142 9.29 -23.62 18.09
CA SER A 142 9.50 -25.03 17.84
C SER A 142 9.68 -25.61 19.23
N GLU A 143 8.60 -26.19 19.74
CA GLU A 143 8.70 -27.18 20.79
C GLU A 143 9.53 -28.32 20.20
N THR A 144 10.86 -28.19 20.26
CA THR A 144 11.68 -29.33 20.63
C THR A 144 11.28 -29.70 22.05
N SER A 145 10.15 -30.41 22.13
CA SER A 145 9.89 -31.42 23.14
C SER A 145 11.02 -32.46 23.01
N SER A 146 12.21 -32.09 23.46
CA SER A 146 13.29 -33.01 23.83
C SER A 146 13.05 -33.39 25.28
N LYS A 147 11.93 -34.07 25.50
CA LYS A 147 11.71 -34.94 26.65
C LYS A 147 11.07 -36.22 26.11
N ALA A 148 11.91 -37.15 25.65
CA ALA A 148 11.67 -38.59 25.76
C ALA A 148 12.82 -39.36 25.08
N ALA A 149 13.86 -39.69 25.86
CA ALA A 149 14.56 -40.98 25.92
C ALA A 149 15.90 -40.79 26.66
#